data_AF-A0A7S2GKH8-F1
#
_entry.id   AF-A0A7S2GKH8-F1
#
_cell.length_a   1.000
_cell.length_b   1.000
_cell.length_c   1.000
_cell.angle_alpha   90.00
_cell.angle_beta   90.00
_cell.angle_gamma   90.00
#
_symmetry.space_group_name_H-M   'P 1'
#
loop_
_entity.id
_entity.type
_entity.pdbx_description
1 polymer ?
#
loop_
_entity_poly.entity_id
_entity_poly.type
_entity_poly.pdbx_seq_one_letter_code
_entity_poly.pdbx_strand_id
1 'polypeptide(L)'
;MADILACASAMKEYVSDSKGWIVLVLHSLLSPEEQDKVFNSTPKGIRKCVLATNIAESSVTIDGVRFVADSGRAKEIVWDVTSWTRSLTEFWVSRASANQRKGRAGRTGPGICYRMYSEQVFDTMEQFASPEVVRSPLEGPILSLKSLGMRDPRSFPLITKPPERHIDAAMLSLALLGATD
;
A
#
# COMPACT_ATOMS: atom_id res chain seq x y z
N MET A 1 -0.57 -8.83 7.84
CA MET A 1 -1.47 -9.98 8.05
C MET A 1 -2.04 -10.07 9.48
N ALA A 2 -1.24 -9.93 10.54
CA ALA A 2 -1.77 -10.05 11.91
C ALA A 2 -2.94 -9.09 12.21
N ASP A 3 -2.81 -7.80 11.89
CA ASP A 3 -3.83 -6.79 12.22
C ASP A 3 -5.17 -7.06 11.52
N ILE A 4 -5.12 -7.38 10.22
CA ILE A 4 -6.33 -7.61 9.42
C ILE A 4 -7.07 -8.87 9.88
N LEU A 5 -6.34 -9.90 10.30
CA LEU A 5 -6.93 -11.12 10.85
C LEU A 5 -7.55 -10.86 12.22
N ALA A 6 -6.92 -10.04 13.06
CA ALA A 6 -7.48 -9.64 14.34
C ALA A 6 -8.82 -8.90 14.17
N CYS A 7 -8.88 -7.94 13.24
CA CYS A 7 -10.13 -7.26 12.87
C CYS A 7 -11.17 -8.24 12.31
N ALA A 8 -10.76 -9.18 11.45
CA ALA A 8 -11.67 -10.17 10.87
C ALA A 8 -12.29 -11.07 11.95
N SER A 9 -11.49 -11.52 12.93
CA SER A 9 -11.97 -12.31 14.05
C SER A 9 -12.98 -11.54 14.91
N ALA A 10 -12.68 -10.31 15.28
CA ALA A 10 -13.61 -9.46 16.04
C ALA A 10 -14.93 -9.20 15.28
N MET A 11 -14.86 -9.00 13.95
CA MET A 11 -16.07 -8.84 13.15
C MET A 11 -16.89 -10.13 13.04
N LYS A 12 -16.24 -11.30 12.98
CA LYS A 12 -16.97 -12.58 12.91
C LYS A 12 -17.83 -12.82 14.15
N GLU A 13 -17.35 -12.44 15.33
CA GLU A 13 -18.10 -12.51 16.59
C GLU A 13 -19.35 -11.60 16.56
N TYR A 14 -19.24 -10.40 16.00
CA TYR A 14 -20.38 -9.51 15.81
C TYR A 14 -21.37 -10.02 14.73
N VAL A 15 -20.85 -10.68 13.70
CA VAL A 15 -21.65 -11.21 12.58
C VAL A 15 -22.36 -12.50 12.93
N SER A 16 -21.86 -13.33 13.86
CA SER A 16 -22.59 -14.51 14.33
C SER A 16 -23.95 -14.16 14.93
N ASP A 17 -24.07 -12.96 15.52
CA ASP A 17 -25.32 -12.44 16.08
C ASP A 17 -26.20 -11.75 15.02
N SER A 18 -25.62 -11.30 13.90
CA SER A 18 -26.30 -10.57 12.84
C SER A 18 -26.24 -11.32 11.49
N LYS A 19 -27.31 -12.04 11.14
CA LYS A 19 -27.44 -12.87 9.92
C LYS A 19 -27.40 -12.12 8.56
N GLY A 20 -26.89 -10.90 8.53
CA GLY A 20 -26.96 -9.99 7.37
C GLY A 20 -25.62 -9.60 6.76
N TRP A 21 -24.50 -10.23 7.14
CA TRP A 21 -23.17 -9.78 6.70
C TRP A 21 -22.27 -10.93 6.21
N ILE A 22 -21.44 -10.63 5.21
CA ILE A 22 -20.31 -11.45 4.77
C ILE A 22 -19.04 -10.63 4.94
N VAL A 23 -18.06 -11.16 5.69
CA VAL A 23 -16.77 -10.51 5.93
C VAL A 23 -15.71 -11.21 5.08
N LEU A 24 -15.01 -10.45 4.24
CA LEU A 24 -13.93 -10.93 3.38
C LEU A 24 -12.65 -10.15 3.66
N VAL A 25 -11.51 -10.80 3.47
CA VAL A 25 -10.19 -10.19 3.63
C VAL A 25 -9.55 -10.03 2.25
N LEU A 26 -8.89 -8.90 2.02
CA LEU A 26 -8.08 -8.62 0.85
C LEU A 26 -6.66 -8.21 1.29
N HIS A 27 -5.71 -9.10 1.05
CA HIS A 27 -4.30 -8.93 1.42
C HIS A 27 -3.41 -9.62 0.38
N SER A 28 -2.22 -9.08 0.14
CA SER A 28 -1.25 -9.56 -0.86
C SER A 28 -0.71 -10.97 -0.61
N LEU A 29 -1.00 -11.56 0.56
CA LEU A 29 -0.52 -12.88 0.95
C LEU A 29 -1.60 -13.96 0.77
N LEU A 30 -2.82 -13.57 0.38
CA LEU A 30 -3.89 -14.50 0.08
C LEU A 30 -3.68 -15.12 -1.30
N SER A 31 -4.18 -16.34 -1.51
CA SER A 31 -4.17 -16.95 -2.83
C SER A 31 -5.04 -16.14 -3.81
N PRO A 32 -4.77 -16.22 -5.13
CA PRO A 32 -5.62 -15.54 -6.12
C PRO A 32 -7.11 -15.89 -5.96
N GLU A 33 -7.42 -17.16 -5.72
CA GLU A 33 -8.80 -17.64 -5.54
C GLU A 33 -9.47 -17.03 -4.31
N GLU A 34 -8.71 -16.74 -3.25
CA GLU A 34 -9.22 -16.06 -2.05
C GLU A 34 -9.43 -14.57 -2.28
N GLN A 35 -8.51 -13.92 -3.00
CA GLN A 35 -8.66 -12.51 -3.37
C GLN A 35 -9.87 -12.32 -4.28
N ASP A 36 -10.12 -13.23 -5.21
CA ASP A 36 -11.24 -13.14 -6.16
C ASP A 36 -12.63 -13.11 -5.49
N LYS A 37 -12.76 -13.69 -4.29
CA LYS A 37 -14.02 -13.72 -3.54
C LYS A 37 -14.58 -12.32 -3.30
N VAL A 38 -13.74 -11.29 -3.21
CA VAL A 38 -14.19 -9.91 -2.97
C VAL A 38 -14.96 -9.33 -4.14
N PHE A 39 -14.77 -9.85 -5.35
CA PHE A 39 -15.43 -9.40 -6.58
C PHE A 39 -16.79 -10.08 -6.81
N ASN A 40 -17.07 -11.17 -6.10
CA ASN A 40 -18.35 -11.86 -6.22
C ASN A 40 -19.53 -10.95 -5.82
N SER A 41 -20.64 -11.12 -6.54
CA SER A 41 -21.90 -10.44 -6.25
C SER A 41 -22.41 -10.83 -4.87
N THR A 42 -22.89 -9.84 -4.11
CA THR A 42 -23.44 -10.10 -2.77
C THR A 42 -24.89 -10.58 -2.88
N PRO A 43 -25.30 -11.66 -2.20
CA PRO A 43 -26.68 -12.13 -2.21
C PRO A 43 -27.67 -11.05 -1.71
N LYS A 44 -28.91 -11.11 -2.20
CA LYS A 44 -29.95 -10.13 -1.84
C LYS A 44 -30.20 -10.15 -0.32
N GLY A 45 -30.21 -8.97 0.30
CA GLY A 45 -30.44 -8.80 1.74
C GLY A 45 -29.19 -8.98 2.60
N ILE A 46 -28.04 -9.31 2.01
CA ILE A 46 -26.76 -9.45 2.72
C ILE A 46 -25.85 -8.26 2.36
N ARG A 47 -25.08 -7.78 3.34
CA ARG A 47 -24.05 -6.75 3.17
C ARG A 47 -22.66 -7.40 3.14
N LYS A 48 -21.81 -6.94 2.22
CA LYS A 48 -20.41 -7.36 2.14
C LYS A 48 -19.52 -6.34 2.82
N CYS A 49 -18.71 -6.79 3.77
CA CYS A 49 -17.64 -6.02 4.39
C CYS A 49 -16.30 -6.56 3.90
N VAL A 50 -15.50 -5.72 3.26
CA VAL A 50 -14.15 -6.09 2.81
C VAL A 50 -13.14 -5.40 3.71
N LEU A 51 -12.40 -6.19 4.47
CA LEU A 51 -11.22 -5.75 5.18
C LEU A 51 -10.06 -5.77 4.19
N ALA A 52 -9.39 -4.65 3.98
CA ALA A 52 -8.33 -4.55 2.98
C ALA A 52 -7.11 -3.78 3.49
N THR A 53 -5.95 -4.10 2.94
CA THR A 53 -4.77 -3.23 3.01
C THR A 53 -4.83 -2.15 1.91
N ASN A 54 -3.76 -1.40 1.74
CA ASN A 54 -3.59 -0.43 0.64
C ASN A 54 -3.70 -1.03 -0.77
N ILE A 55 -3.83 -2.36 -0.93
CA ILE A 55 -4.16 -3.00 -2.23
C ILE A 55 -5.50 -2.49 -2.77
N ALA A 56 -6.47 -2.22 -1.90
CA ALA A 56 -7.74 -1.66 -2.29
C ALA A 56 -7.67 -0.20 -2.76
N GLU A 57 -6.55 0.49 -2.50
CA GLU A 57 -6.43 1.93 -2.72
C GLU A 57 -6.28 2.32 -4.18
N SER A 58 -5.52 1.55 -4.97
CA SER A 58 -5.16 1.89 -6.35
C SER A 58 -5.60 0.81 -7.34
N SER A 59 -5.42 -0.47 -7.03
CA SER A 59 -5.38 -1.53 -8.05
C SER A 59 -6.67 -2.33 -8.28
N VAL A 60 -7.71 -2.17 -7.46
CA VAL A 60 -8.92 -3.01 -7.57
C VAL A 60 -10.24 -2.24 -7.50
N THR A 61 -11.20 -2.61 -8.34
CA THR A 61 -12.55 -2.05 -8.32
C THR A 61 -13.50 -3.08 -7.73
N ILE A 62 -13.85 -2.90 -6.46
CA ILE A 62 -14.88 -3.72 -5.81
C ILE A 62 -16.22 -3.04 -6.06
N ASP A 63 -17.11 -3.71 -6.78
CA ASP A 63 -18.43 -3.17 -7.09
C ASP A 63 -19.31 -3.07 -5.83
N GLY A 64 -20.19 -2.07 -5.83
CA GLY A 64 -21.15 -1.85 -4.74
C GLY A 64 -20.60 -1.23 -3.44
N VAL A 65 -19.35 -0.78 -3.41
CA VAL A 65 -18.80 -0.09 -2.22
C VAL A 65 -19.45 1.28 -2.07
N ARG A 66 -20.21 1.48 -0.98
CA ARG A 66 -20.87 2.75 -0.62
C ARG A 66 -20.36 3.36 0.68
N PHE A 67 -19.65 2.57 1.48
CA PHE A 67 -19.11 2.98 2.77
C PHE A 67 -17.65 2.59 2.84
N VAL A 68 -16.79 3.52 3.24
CA VAL A 68 -15.37 3.30 3.50
C VAL A 68 -15.09 3.69 4.95
N ALA A 69 -14.42 2.81 5.69
CA ALA A 69 -13.83 3.14 6.98
C ALA A 69 -12.31 3.21 6.79
N ASP A 70 -11.73 4.41 6.93
CA ASP A 70 -10.31 4.65 6.71
C ASP A 70 -9.60 4.88 8.05
N SER A 71 -8.66 4.00 8.39
CA SER A 71 -7.82 4.16 9.58
C SER A 71 -6.77 5.26 9.44
N GLY A 72 -6.47 5.69 8.21
CA GLY A 72 -5.41 6.65 7.92
C GLY A 72 -4.00 6.07 8.06
N ARG A 73 -3.88 4.76 8.29
CA ARG A 73 -2.59 4.07 8.48
C ARG A 73 -2.24 3.19 7.29
N ALA A 74 -0.95 3.01 7.07
CA ALA A 74 -0.40 2.02 6.14
C ALA A 74 0.91 1.46 6.71
N LYS A 75 1.18 0.19 6.41
CA LYS A 75 2.49 -0.42 6.66
C LYS A 75 3.22 -0.54 5.34
N GLU A 76 4.41 0.02 5.27
CA GLU A 76 5.24 0.01 4.08
C GLU A 76 6.64 -0.49 4.43
N ILE A 77 7.30 -1.10 3.44
CA ILE A 77 8.69 -1.52 3.59
C ILE A 77 9.56 -0.26 3.43
N VAL A 78 10.42 -0.02 4.41
CA VAL A 78 11.40 1.05 4.41
C VAL A 78 12.78 0.46 4.31
N TRP A 79 13.59 1.02 3.40
CA TRP A 79 15.00 0.69 3.27
C TRP A 79 15.86 1.63 4.12
N ASP A 80 16.67 1.06 5.00
CA ASP A 80 17.73 1.81 5.69
C ASP A 80 19.09 1.49 5.03
N VAL A 81 19.62 2.50 4.35
CA VAL A 81 20.90 2.45 3.65
C VAL A 81 22.09 2.28 4.60
N THR A 82 21.96 2.71 5.86
CA THR A 82 23.05 2.65 6.84
C THR A 82 23.20 1.23 7.39
N SER A 83 22.08 0.62 7.79
CA SER A 83 22.07 -0.73 8.34
C SER A 83 21.95 -1.82 7.28
N TRP A 84 21.69 -1.47 6.02
CA TRP A 84 21.44 -2.42 4.93
C TRP A 84 20.25 -3.35 5.20
N THR A 85 19.23 -2.85 5.91
CA THR A 85 18.07 -3.64 6.30
C THR A 85 16.76 -3.07 5.76
N ARG A 86 15.80 -3.97 5.54
CA ARG A 86 14.41 -3.64 5.26
C ARG A 86 13.60 -3.83 6.54
N SER A 87 12.82 -2.83 6.91
CA SER A 87 11.86 -2.93 8.00
C SER A 87 10.45 -2.62 7.51
N LEU A 88 9.45 -3.28 8.09
CA LEU A 88 8.05 -2.97 7.83
C LEU A 88 7.61 -1.97 8.90
N THR A 89 7.39 -0.71 8.51
CA THR A 89 7.06 0.37 9.44
C THR A 89 5.68 0.93 9.14
N GLU A 90 4.97 1.32 10.19
CA GLU A 90 3.64 1.90 10.10
C GLU A 90 3.70 3.42 10.06
N PHE A 91 2.98 4.02 9.11
CA PHE A 91 2.92 5.46 8.90
C PHE A 91 1.49 5.96 8.76
N TRP A 92 1.32 7.27 8.95
CA TRP A 92 0.17 7.97 8.41
C TRP A 92 0.25 7.97 6.89
N VAL A 93 -0.89 7.79 6.23
CA VAL A 93 -0.99 7.90 4.77
C VAL A 93 -0.86 9.35 4.34
N SER A 94 -0.57 9.58 3.06
CA SER A 94 -0.67 10.92 2.50
C SER A 94 -2.13 11.37 2.37
N ARG A 95 -2.37 12.68 2.33
CA ARG A 95 -3.69 13.25 2.03
C ARG A 95 -4.23 12.76 0.68
N ALA A 96 -3.35 12.64 -0.32
CA ALA A 96 -3.70 12.06 -1.61
C ALA A 96 -4.21 10.61 -1.47
N SER A 97 -3.50 9.76 -0.71
CA SER A 97 -3.89 8.37 -0.43
C SER A 97 -5.24 8.29 0.29
N ALA A 98 -5.42 9.05 1.37
CA ALA A 98 -6.70 9.15 2.09
C ALA A 98 -7.86 9.62 1.19
N ASN A 99 -7.58 10.50 0.22
CA ASN A 99 -8.57 10.93 -0.77
C ASN A 99 -8.88 9.84 -1.80
N GLN A 100 -7.89 9.04 -2.24
CA GLN A 100 -8.14 7.88 -3.09
C GLN A 100 -9.04 6.85 -2.37
N ARG A 101 -8.77 6.58 -1.10
CA ARG A 101 -9.61 5.71 -0.24
C ARG A 101 -11.05 6.22 -0.15
N LYS A 102 -11.24 7.51 0.13
CA LYS A 102 -12.56 8.17 0.09
C LYS A 102 -13.27 7.96 -1.26
N GLY A 103 -12.54 8.08 -2.36
CA GLY A 103 -13.05 7.89 -3.72
C GLY A 103 -13.65 6.50 -3.97
N ARG A 104 -13.24 5.46 -3.21
CA ARG A 104 -13.78 4.10 -3.34
C ARG A 104 -15.27 4.01 -2.99
N ALA A 105 -15.77 4.85 -2.09
CA ALA A 105 -17.20 4.91 -1.75
C ALA A 105 -18.07 5.54 -2.86
N GLY A 106 -17.47 6.33 -3.75
CA GLY A 106 -18.17 7.17 -4.73
C GLY A 106 -18.29 6.58 -6.13
N ARG A 107 -17.81 5.35 -6.38
CA ARG A 107 -17.67 4.84 -7.76
C ARG A 107 -19.01 4.44 -8.40
N THR A 108 -19.94 3.92 -7.62
CA THR A 108 -21.23 3.37 -8.10
C THR A 108 -22.42 4.23 -7.67
N GLY A 109 -22.16 5.38 -7.05
CA GLY A 109 -23.16 6.34 -6.57
C GLY A 109 -22.73 7.03 -5.28
N PRO A 110 -23.63 7.81 -4.64
CA PRO A 110 -23.31 8.57 -3.44
C PRO A 110 -22.82 7.70 -2.26
N GLY A 111 -21.60 7.91 -1.81
CA GLY A 111 -21.00 7.14 -0.72
C GLY A 111 -20.55 7.99 0.46
N ILE A 112 -20.25 7.32 1.56
CA ILE A 112 -19.73 7.94 2.79
C ILE A 112 -18.36 7.35 3.12
N CYS A 113 -17.41 8.21 3.47
CA CYS A 113 -16.11 7.81 3.98
C CYS A 113 -15.99 8.28 5.43
N TYR A 114 -15.86 7.33 6.35
CA TYR A 114 -15.58 7.55 7.76
C TYR A 114 -14.08 7.50 7.98
N ARG A 115 -13.46 8.64 8.27
CA ARG A 115 -12.05 8.71 8.69
C ARG A 115 -11.99 8.52 10.20
N MET A 116 -11.20 7.55 10.66
CA MET A 116 -11.05 7.23 12.09
C MET A 116 -9.98 8.10 12.78
N TYR A 117 -9.78 9.32 12.28
CA TYR A 117 -8.79 10.29 12.73
C TYR A 117 -9.38 11.70 12.56
N SER A 118 -8.91 12.65 13.36
CA SER A 118 -9.41 14.02 13.33
C SER A 118 -8.95 14.78 12.07
N GLU A 119 -9.67 15.85 11.76
CA GLU A 119 -9.29 16.78 10.68
C GLU A 119 -7.90 17.38 10.92
N GLN A 120 -7.57 17.72 12.17
CA GLN A 120 -6.24 18.20 12.55
C GLN A 120 -5.14 17.19 12.21
N VAL A 121 -5.37 15.89 12.43
CA VAL A 121 -4.39 14.85 12.05
C VAL A 121 -4.32 14.72 10.53
N PHE A 122 -5.43 14.85 9.80
CA PHE A 122 -5.42 14.85 8.33
C PHE A 122 -4.58 16.02 7.77
N ASP A 123 -4.66 17.19 8.38
CA ASP A 123 -3.95 18.38 7.93
C ASP A 123 -2.44 18.30 8.18
N THR A 124 -1.99 17.53 9.17
CA THR A 124 -0.55 17.26 9.41
C THR A 124 0.03 16.16 8.51
N MET A 125 -0.80 15.39 7.80
CA MET A 125 -0.32 14.37 6.86
C MET A 125 0.34 15.01 5.64
N GLU A 126 1.35 14.33 5.09
CA GLU A 126 1.99 14.74 3.84
C GLU A 126 0.99 14.81 2.68
N GLN A 127 1.18 15.75 1.75
CA GLN A 127 0.26 15.89 0.62
C GLN A 127 0.29 14.66 -0.30
N PHE A 128 1.48 14.15 -0.58
CA PHE A 128 1.75 13.00 -1.45
C PHE A 128 2.66 12.01 -0.75
N ALA A 129 2.58 10.73 -1.14
CA ALA A 129 3.52 9.72 -0.64
C ALA A 129 4.93 9.99 -1.16
N SER A 130 5.94 9.66 -0.35
CA SER A 130 7.34 9.75 -0.78
C SER A 130 7.58 8.83 -1.99
N PRO A 131 8.25 9.31 -3.06
CA PRO A 131 8.52 8.51 -4.24
C PRO A 131 9.30 7.24 -3.92
N GLU A 132 8.97 6.14 -4.62
CA GLU A 132 9.58 4.83 -4.38
C GLU A 132 11.11 4.85 -4.53
N VAL A 133 11.62 5.59 -5.50
CA VAL A 133 13.08 5.71 -5.75
C VAL A 133 13.87 6.24 -4.55
N VAL A 134 13.22 6.98 -3.63
CA VAL A 134 13.86 7.54 -2.43
C VAL A 134 13.86 6.55 -1.26
N ARG A 135 12.98 5.55 -1.28
CA ARG A 135 12.66 4.69 -0.12
C ARG A 135 12.89 3.19 -0.37
N SER A 136 13.23 2.82 -1.59
CA SER A 136 13.53 1.44 -2.01
C SER A 136 15.02 1.27 -2.32
N PRO A 137 15.54 0.03 -2.25
CA PRO A 137 16.91 -0.27 -2.69
C PRO A 137 17.09 0.00 -4.20
N LEU A 138 18.28 0.47 -4.58
CA LEU A 138 18.56 0.94 -5.94
C LEU A 138 19.38 -0.04 -6.78
N GLU A 139 19.81 -1.18 -6.23
CA GLU A 139 20.68 -2.15 -6.90
C GLU A 139 20.06 -2.68 -8.19
N GLY A 140 18.79 -3.11 -8.14
CA GLY A 140 18.07 -3.60 -9.32
C GLY A 140 17.92 -2.55 -10.42
N PRO A 141 17.39 -1.35 -10.12
CA PRO A 141 17.34 -0.24 -11.07
C PRO A 141 18.71 0.15 -11.62
N ILE A 142 19.75 0.27 -10.79
CA ILE A 142 21.11 0.63 -11.22
C ILE A 142 21.71 -0.43 -12.13
N LEU A 143 21.56 -1.71 -11.80
CA LEU A 143 22.03 -2.80 -12.66
C LEU A 143 21.33 -2.79 -14.02
N SER A 144 20.03 -2.46 -14.04
CA SER A 144 19.26 -2.30 -15.27
C SER A 144 19.74 -1.10 -16.11
N LEU A 145 20.10 0.01 -15.48
CA LEU A 145 20.70 1.15 -16.20
C LEU A 145 22.07 0.78 -16.79
N LYS A 146 22.92 0.10 -16.02
CA LYS A 146 24.23 -0.37 -16.49
C LYS A 146 24.11 -1.36 -17.64
N SER A 147 23.15 -2.29 -17.61
CA SER A 147 22.93 -3.24 -18.72
C SER A 147 22.47 -2.57 -20.01
N LEU A 148 21.85 -1.39 -19.91
CA LEU A 148 21.50 -0.52 -21.05
C LEU A 148 22.68 0.35 -21.55
N GLY A 149 23.88 0.14 -21.02
CA GLY A 149 25.10 0.86 -21.42
C GLY A 149 25.34 2.18 -20.70
N MET A 150 24.57 2.49 -19.64
CA MET A 150 24.80 3.68 -18.83
C MET A 150 26.02 3.48 -17.93
N ARG A 151 27.03 4.35 -18.09
CA ARG A 151 28.26 4.29 -17.29
C ARG A 151 28.05 4.79 -15.85
N ASP A 152 27.42 5.94 -15.70
CA ASP A 152 27.16 6.56 -14.39
C ASP A 152 25.66 6.74 -14.15
N PRO A 153 25.04 5.95 -13.25
CA PRO A 153 23.63 6.07 -12.89
C PRO A 153 23.23 7.45 -12.37
N ARG A 154 24.18 8.24 -11.81
CA ARG A 154 23.91 9.59 -11.30
C ARG A 154 23.54 10.57 -12.41
N SER A 155 23.99 10.30 -13.64
CA SER A 155 23.69 11.11 -14.81
C SER A 155 22.28 10.85 -15.37
N PHE A 156 21.58 9.80 -14.92
CA PHE A 156 20.26 9.48 -15.41
C PHE A 156 19.24 10.57 -15.01
N PRO A 157 18.45 11.11 -15.95
CA PRO A 157 17.50 12.19 -15.68
C PRO A 157 16.21 11.65 -15.01
N LEU A 158 16.30 11.22 -13.76
CA LEU A 158 15.13 10.84 -12.96
C LEU A 158 14.23 12.06 -12.67
N ILE A 159 12.91 11.85 -12.72
CA ILE A 159 11.90 12.86 -12.33
C ILE A 159 12.15 13.34 -10.90
N THR A 160 12.40 12.39 -9.99
CA THR A 160 12.84 12.64 -8.63
C THR A 160 14.18 11.98 -8.42
N LYS A 161 15.22 12.76 -8.12
CA LYS A 161 16.54 12.22 -7.81
C LYS A 161 16.57 11.69 -6.37
N PRO A 162 17.00 10.42 -6.15
CA PRO A 162 17.25 9.95 -4.80
C PRO A 162 18.50 10.62 -4.22
N PRO A 163 18.69 10.61 -2.89
CA PRO A 163 19.91 11.12 -2.28
C PRO A 163 21.14 10.38 -2.81
N GLU A 164 22.21 11.09 -3.15
CA GLU A 164 23.42 10.50 -3.76
C GLU A 164 23.98 9.32 -2.94
N ARG A 165 23.97 9.45 -1.61
CA ARG A 165 24.37 8.37 -0.69
C ARG A 165 23.64 7.04 -0.92
N HIS A 166 22.40 7.06 -1.42
CA HIS A 166 21.65 5.82 -1.73
C HIS A 166 22.17 5.17 -3.01
N ILE A 167 22.51 5.99 -4.02
CA ILE A 167 23.11 5.52 -5.27
C ILE A 167 24.50 4.95 -4.98
N ASP A 168 25.32 5.68 -4.22
CA ASP A 168 26.68 5.29 -3.84
C ASP A 168 26.69 3.97 -3.07
N ALA A 169 25.81 3.83 -2.08
CA ALA A 169 25.65 2.60 -1.33
C ALA A 169 25.29 1.44 -2.27
N ALA A 170 24.28 1.59 -3.11
CA ALA A 170 23.84 0.53 -4.02
C ALA A 170 24.94 0.13 -5.03
N MET A 171 25.73 1.07 -5.57
CA MET A 171 26.89 0.74 -6.42
C MET A 171 27.98 0.00 -5.66
N LEU A 172 28.28 0.41 -4.42
CA LEU A 172 29.23 -0.30 -3.57
C LEU A 172 28.78 -1.75 -3.34
N SER A 173 27.50 -1.97 -3.04
CA SER A 173 26.95 -3.32 -2.87
C SER A 173 27.04 -4.16 -4.14
N LEU A 174 26.68 -3.61 -5.29
CA LEU A 174 26.83 -4.31 -6.58
C LEU A 174 28.28 -4.69 -6.87
N ALA A 175 29.24 -3.81 -6.58
CA ALA A 175 30.66 -4.09 -6.74
C ALA A 175 31.13 -5.20 -5.78
N LEU A 176 30.73 -5.15 -4.51
CA LEU A 176 31.04 -6.20 -3.52
C LEU A 176 30.45 -7.57 -3.90
N LEU A 177 29.31 -7.59 -4.58
CA LEU A 177 28.68 -8.80 -5.10
C LEU A 177 29.27 -9.27 -6.44
N GLY A 178 30.22 -8.54 -7.03
CA GLY A 178 30.79 -8.83 -8.34
C GLY A 178 29.81 -8.66 -9.50
N ALA A 179 28.70 -7.93 -9.29
CA ALA A 179 27.69 -7.66 -10.32
C ALA A 179 28.08 -6.49 -11.22
N THR A 180 29.02 -5.64 -10.78
CA THR A 180 29.57 -4.52 -11.53
C THR A 180 31.06 -4.41 -11.28
N ASP A 181 31.80 -3.95 -12.28
CA ASP A 181 33.22 -3.59 -12.22
C ASP A 181 33.47 -2.23 -11.54
#